data_AF-A0AA38HRT0-F1
#
_entry.id   AF-A0AA38HRT0-F1
#
_cell.length_a   1.000
_cell.length_b   1.000
_cell.length_c   1.000
_cell.angle_alpha   90.00
_cell.angle_beta   90.00
_cell.angle_gamma   90.00
#
_symmetry.space_group_name_H-M   'P 1'
#
loop_
_entity.id
_entity.type
_entity.pdbx_description
1 polymer ?
#
loop_
_entity_poly.entity_id
_entity_poly.type
_entity_poly.pdbx_seq_one_letter_code
_entity_poly.pdbx_strand_id
1 'polypeptide(L)'
;MSLVCDAYYDMGNSKNDTGHIQEQVMAQYVKLRSQRDIECQKLKEASKILTQLNRRGGSGSWGERLLAERFLLRGALAVNVLRNKIRDDYISISEENSVPIGTIVLSNFKFRVTTPPKRHRTEFYVLLLTSGTEVKCSKVARAINYEIVFDEEFSFLVHDNFRIKLQLHSIVMKDSSLFSSIATLFKIKDCQRRAFSKLQYKNFNTCDFEETKVMKTAFKLCGETEVVSSNLHNRAWKLSLMGGCSLNDTDVGYQFRDVVVWNRRWFVLDGCLLKVYNSPSDEDFGEVLFVINLADCSLGEVKEASRTECTRRRSMVLTINEEDRAVSYYFMADDSQDLTTWLSNFNLILDLLRFKNVHNL
;
A
#
# COMPACT_ATOMS: atom_id res chain seq x y z
N MET A 1 -16.86 60.26 15.06
CA MET A 1 -15.75 59.54 15.68
C MET A 1 -15.44 58.33 14.82
N SER A 2 -14.36 58.40 14.05
CA SER A 2 -13.80 57.30 13.26
C SER A 2 -12.31 57.28 13.58
N LEU A 3 -11.84 56.16 14.14
CA LEU A 3 -10.43 55.90 14.43
C LEU A 3 -9.83 55.25 13.17
N VAL A 4 -8.98 56.01 12.48
CA VAL A 4 -8.08 55.50 11.44
C VAL A 4 -6.79 55.09 12.17
N CYS A 5 -6.48 53.79 12.17
CA CYS A 5 -5.19 53.28 12.63
C CYS A 5 -4.27 53.13 11.41
N ASP A 6 -3.32 54.04 11.26
CA ASP A 6 -2.17 53.86 10.36
C ASP A 6 -1.14 52.97 11.06
N ALA A 7 -1.06 51.71 10.65
CA ALA A 7 0.02 50.81 11.01
C ALA A 7 1.18 50.99 10.02
N TYR A 8 2.19 51.76 10.44
CA TYR A 8 3.48 51.86 9.76
C TYR A 8 4.25 50.54 9.97
N TYR A 9 4.30 49.69 8.94
CA TYR A 9 5.23 48.55 8.92
C TYR A 9 6.61 49.04 8.52
N ASP A 10 7.54 48.99 9.48
CA ASP A 10 8.96 49.18 9.27
C ASP A 10 9.52 47.99 8.45
N MET A 11 9.77 48.21 7.16
CA MET A 11 10.43 47.23 6.28
C MET A 11 11.96 47.27 6.51
N GLY A 12 12.37 46.88 7.70
CA GLY A 12 13.76 46.66 8.06
C GLY A 12 14.35 45.43 7.35
N ASN A 13 15.17 45.66 6.34
CA ASN A 13 16.38 44.90 6.00
C ASN A 13 16.37 43.34 6.12
N SER A 14 15.34 42.65 5.61
CA SER A 14 15.21 41.18 5.62
C SER A 14 16.01 40.42 4.52
N LYS A 15 16.89 41.10 3.76
CA LYS A 15 17.59 40.47 2.61
C LYS A 15 18.66 39.42 2.97
N ASN A 16 19.08 39.31 4.24
CA ASN A 16 20.12 38.36 4.64
C ASN A 16 19.58 36.99 5.11
N ASP A 17 18.35 36.90 5.60
CA ASP A 17 17.83 35.65 6.18
C ASP A 17 17.28 34.67 5.11
N THR A 18 16.81 35.18 3.98
CA THR A 18 16.28 34.35 2.89
C THR A 18 17.35 33.49 2.21
N GLY A 19 18.58 34.00 2.11
CA GLY A 19 19.71 33.25 1.56
C GLY A 19 20.09 32.02 2.39
N HIS A 20 20.09 32.17 3.72
CA HIS A 20 20.43 31.08 4.64
C HIS A 20 19.38 29.96 4.63
N ILE A 21 18.09 30.31 4.59
CA ILE A 21 17.00 29.33 4.49
C ILE A 21 17.11 28.54 3.17
N GLN A 22 17.38 29.23 2.07
CA GLN A 22 17.51 28.58 0.76
C GLN A 22 18.71 27.62 0.69
N GLU A 23 19.83 27.99 1.32
CA GLU A 23 21.01 27.13 1.42
C GLU A 23 20.73 25.86 2.25
N GLN A 24 20.05 25.99 3.39
CA GLN A 24 19.67 24.85 4.23
C GLN A 24 18.72 23.89 3.52
N VAL A 25 17.69 24.41 2.83
CA VAL A 25 16.75 23.59 2.05
C VAL A 25 17.48 22.85 0.93
N MET A 26 18.39 23.52 0.22
CA MET A 26 19.19 22.88 -0.83
C MET A 26 20.10 21.79 -0.27
N ALA A 27 20.75 22.03 0.88
CA ALA A 27 21.60 21.04 1.54
C ALA A 27 20.79 19.80 1.96
N GLN A 28 19.59 19.98 2.52
CA GLN A 28 18.68 18.89 2.87
C GLN A 28 18.22 18.10 1.63
N TYR A 29 17.87 18.80 0.55
CA TYR A 29 17.51 18.15 -0.73
C TYR A 29 18.65 17.29 -1.28
N VAL A 30 19.88 17.82 -1.30
CA VAL A 30 21.07 17.09 -1.77
C VAL A 30 21.30 15.85 -0.90
N LYS A 31 21.14 15.97 0.42
CA LYS A 31 21.27 14.85 1.37
C LYS A 31 20.24 13.76 1.11
N LEU A 32 18.95 14.11 1.03
CA LEU A 32 17.86 13.14 0.77
C LEU A 32 18.01 12.47 -0.60
N ARG A 33 18.36 13.24 -1.63
CA ARG A 33 18.62 12.71 -2.97
C ARG A 33 19.79 11.72 -2.98
N SER A 34 20.88 12.06 -2.30
CA SER A 34 22.03 11.15 -2.16
C SER A 34 21.65 9.85 -1.45
N GLN A 35 20.88 9.92 -0.36
CA GLN A 35 20.36 8.74 0.33
C GLN A 35 19.48 7.87 -0.57
N ARG A 36 18.58 8.49 -1.33
CA ARG A 36 17.71 7.79 -2.29
C ARG A 36 18.54 7.06 -3.34
N ASP A 37 19.56 7.71 -3.88
CA ASP A 37 20.41 7.14 -4.92
C ASP A 37 21.25 5.96 -4.39
N ILE A 38 21.69 5.99 -3.13
CA ILE A 38 22.32 4.84 -2.44
C ILE A 38 21.35 3.67 -2.32
N GLU A 39 20.09 3.92 -1.91
CA GLU A 39 19.07 2.85 -1.83
C GLU A 39 18.74 2.26 -3.20
N CYS A 40 18.72 3.08 -4.25
CA CYS A 40 18.56 2.62 -5.64
C CYS A 40 19.67 1.64 -6.06
N GLN A 41 20.93 1.90 -5.68
CA GLN A 41 22.03 0.99 -5.97
C GLN A 41 21.89 -0.36 -5.23
N LYS A 42 21.49 -0.33 -3.95
CA LYS A 42 21.21 -1.56 -3.18
C LYS A 42 20.10 -2.38 -3.86
N LEU A 43 19.05 -1.71 -4.33
CA LEU A 43 17.93 -2.32 -5.07
C LEU A 43 18.42 -3.01 -6.35
N LYS A 44 19.26 -2.33 -7.13
CA LYS A 44 19.87 -2.86 -8.36
C LYS A 44 20.69 -4.12 -8.10
N GLU A 45 21.56 -4.11 -7.09
CA GLU A 45 22.39 -5.27 -6.76
C GLU A 45 21.54 -6.46 -6.26
N ALA A 46 20.54 -6.21 -5.41
CA ALA A 46 19.60 -7.26 -4.99
C ALA A 46 18.85 -7.89 -6.18
N SER A 47 18.42 -7.07 -7.13
CA SER A 47 17.77 -7.51 -8.36
C SER A 47 18.69 -8.33 -9.27
N LYS A 48 19.97 -7.93 -9.36
CA LYS A 48 20.99 -8.67 -10.12
C LYS A 48 21.22 -10.05 -9.52
N ILE A 49 21.31 -10.16 -8.19
CA ILE A 49 21.43 -11.44 -7.48
C ILE A 49 20.21 -12.33 -7.78
N LEU A 50 18.98 -11.81 -7.65
CA LEU A 50 17.78 -12.58 -7.97
C LEU A 50 17.72 -13.04 -9.42
N THR A 51 18.18 -12.20 -10.35
CA THR A 51 18.27 -12.56 -11.78
C THR A 51 19.25 -13.72 -11.98
N GLN A 52 20.40 -13.70 -11.30
CA GLN A 52 21.37 -14.80 -11.34
C GLN A 52 20.82 -16.10 -10.73
N LEU A 53 20.17 -16.01 -9.57
CA LEU A 53 19.53 -17.16 -8.91
C LEU A 53 18.43 -17.78 -9.77
N ASN A 54 17.62 -16.97 -10.46
CA ASN A 54 16.60 -17.46 -11.38
C ASN A 54 17.21 -18.17 -12.60
N ARG A 55 18.36 -17.71 -13.10
CA ARG A 55 19.07 -18.38 -14.22
C ARG A 55 19.66 -19.73 -13.83
N ARG A 56 20.05 -19.92 -12.55
CA ARG A 56 20.61 -21.17 -12.03
C ARG A 56 19.59 -22.30 -11.81
N GLY A 57 18.30 -22.07 -12.08
CA GLY A 57 17.32 -23.15 -12.14
C GLY A 57 16.84 -23.67 -10.77
N GLY A 58 16.71 -22.81 -9.76
CA GLY A 58 16.00 -23.15 -8.53
C GLY A 58 16.74 -24.05 -7.52
N SER A 59 17.99 -24.43 -7.79
CA SER A 59 18.82 -25.19 -6.84
C SER A 59 19.49 -24.35 -5.74
N GLY A 60 19.32 -23.03 -5.76
CA GLY A 60 19.84 -22.14 -4.72
C GLY A 60 19.13 -22.33 -3.38
N SER A 61 19.86 -22.22 -2.27
CA SER A 61 19.23 -22.26 -0.94
C SER A 61 18.21 -21.12 -0.82
N TRP A 62 17.06 -21.39 -0.20
CA TRP A 62 16.07 -20.35 0.04
C TRP A 62 16.65 -19.14 0.78
N GLY A 63 17.69 -19.34 1.58
CA GLY A 63 18.36 -18.27 2.33
C GLY A 63 18.84 -17.13 1.45
N GLU A 64 19.58 -17.41 0.38
CA GLU A 64 20.10 -16.37 -0.53
C GLU A 64 18.95 -15.63 -1.23
N ARG A 65 17.94 -16.39 -1.68
CA ARG A 65 16.77 -15.83 -2.36
C ARG A 65 15.97 -14.93 -1.42
N LEU A 66 15.65 -15.42 -0.22
CA LEU A 66 14.91 -14.67 0.80
C LEU A 66 15.67 -13.41 1.23
N LEU A 67 16.99 -13.51 1.37
CA LEU A 67 17.83 -12.36 1.70
C LEU A 67 17.75 -11.29 0.60
N ALA A 68 17.92 -11.68 -0.66
CA ALA A 68 17.84 -10.74 -1.78
C ALA A 68 16.43 -10.14 -1.95
N GLU A 69 15.37 -10.94 -1.78
CA GLU A 69 13.97 -10.47 -1.76
C GLU A 69 13.71 -9.45 -0.65
N ARG A 70 14.26 -9.70 0.55
CA ARG A 70 14.14 -8.80 1.69
C ARG A 70 14.83 -7.46 1.42
N PHE A 71 16.03 -7.48 0.87
CA PHE A 71 16.73 -6.26 0.47
C PHE A 71 15.97 -5.49 -0.61
N LEU A 72 15.39 -6.22 -1.57
CA LEU A 72 14.57 -5.63 -2.63
C LEU A 72 13.31 -4.96 -2.07
N LEU A 73 12.61 -5.61 -1.13
CA LEU A 73 11.45 -5.07 -0.44
C LEU A 73 11.80 -3.81 0.38
N ARG A 74 12.82 -3.89 1.24
CA ARG A 74 13.28 -2.76 2.06
C ARG A 74 13.72 -1.58 1.20
N GLY A 75 14.55 -1.83 0.19
CA GLY A 75 15.07 -0.78 -0.69
C GLY A 75 13.95 -0.10 -1.47
N ALA A 76 12.96 -0.87 -1.95
CA ALA A 76 11.82 -0.30 -2.68
C ALA A 76 11.01 0.66 -1.79
N LEU A 77 10.76 0.26 -0.54
CA LEU A 77 10.05 1.11 0.43
C LEU A 77 10.87 2.35 0.78
N ALA A 78 12.17 2.21 1.04
CA ALA A 78 13.06 3.33 1.36
C ALA A 78 13.13 4.35 0.22
N VAL A 79 13.28 3.90 -1.03
CA VAL A 79 13.26 4.78 -2.21
C VAL A 79 11.92 5.51 -2.32
N ASN A 80 10.80 4.83 -2.07
CA ASN A 80 9.47 5.44 -2.13
C ASN A 80 9.30 6.53 -1.07
N VAL A 81 9.65 6.22 0.19
CA VAL A 81 9.57 7.17 1.31
C VAL A 81 10.45 8.39 1.06
N LEU A 82 11.71 8.19 0.63
CA LEU A 82 12.62 9.30 0.31
C LEU A 82 12.12 10.13 -0.87
N ARG A 83 11.54 9.51 -1.90
CA ARG A 83 10.95 10.21 -3.05
C ARG A 83 9.79 11.09 -2.61
N ASN A 84 8.90 10.58 -1.78
CA ASN A 84 7.77 11.34 -1.25
C ASN A 84 8.27 12.51 -0.40
N LYS A 85 9.22 12.27 0.52
CA LYS A 85 9.80 13.36 1.33
C LYS A 85 10.47 14.44 0.48
N ILE A 86 11.23 14.07 -0.56
CA ILE A 86 11.83 15.04 -1.50
C ILE A 86 10.75 15.88 -2.21
N ARG A 87 9.64 15.24 -2.61
CA ARG A 87 8.53 15.93 -3.26
C ARG A 87 7.82 16.89 -2.30
N ASP A 88 7.57 16.42 -1.08
CA ASP A 88 6.81 17.17 -0.08
C ASP A 88 7.64 18.35 0.48
N ASP A 89 8.93 18.13 0.80
CA ASP A 89 9.86 19.19 1.26
C ASP A 89 10.10 20.28 0.19
N TYR A 90 9.95 19.95 -1.10
CA TYR A 90 10.01 20.96 -2.17
C TYR A 90 8.78 21.87 -2.16
N ILE A 91 7.65 21.41 -1.63
CA ILE A 91 6.37 22.13 -1.60
C ILE A 91 6.23 22.91 -0.28
N SER A 92 6.72 22.39 0.84
CA SER A 92 6.64 23.05 2.15
C SER A 92 8.03 23.47 2.64
N ILE A 93 8.38 24.75 2.46
CA ILE A 93 9.63 25.38 2.95
C ILE A 93 9.62 25.54 4.50
N SER A 94 8.59 25.07 5.20
CA SER A 94 8.44 25.31 6.64
C SER A 94 9.20 24.28 7.50
N GLU A 95 10.20 24.80 8.22
CA GLU A 95 10.63 24.45 9.58
C GLU A 95 10.06 23.15 10.19
N GLU A 96 10.66 22.01 9.86
CA GLU A 96 10.64 20.85 10.76
C GLU A 96 12.06 20.50 11.19
N ASN A 97 12.77 21.47 11.75
CA ASN A 97 13.81 21.18 12.74
C ASN A 97 13.14 20.97 14.11
N SER A 98 12.07 20.18 14.16
CA SER A 98 11.49 19.80 15.44
C SER A 98 12.55 18.99 16.18
N VAL A 99 12.91 19.43 17.38
CA VAL A 99 13.89 18.72 18.19
C VAL A 99 13.27 17.35 18.54
N PRO A 100 13.98 16.23 18.37
CA PRO A 100 13.46 14.94 18.77
C PRO A 100 13.16 14.96 20.27
N ILE A 101 11.96 14.50 20.63
CA ILE A 101 11.41 14.58 21.99
C ILE A 101 11.72 13.32 22.78
N GLY A 102 11.98 12.21 22.09
CA GLY A 102 12.40 10.98 22.72
C GLY A 102 12.70 9.88 21.73
N THR A 103 12.87 8.68 22.28
CA THR A 103 13.09 7.44 21.52
C THR A 103 11.97 6.47 21.85
N ILE A 104 11.31 5.95 20.82
CA ILE A 104 10.34 4.86 20.96
C ILE A 104 11.02 3.56 20.59
N VAL A 105 10.89 2.54 21.44
CA VAL A 105 11.38 1.19 21.18
C VAL A 105 10.19 0.26 21.08
N LEU A 106 10.09 -0.45 19.96
CA LEU A 106 9.06 -1.45 19.71
C LEU A 106 9.72 -2.83 19.59
N SER A 107 9.18 -3.83 20.29
CA SER A 107 9.74 -5.18 20.34
C SER A 107 8.65 -6.23 20.62
N ASN A 108 9.04 -7.51 20.59
CA ASN A 108 8.16 -8.65 20.91
C ASN A 108 6.93 -8.74 20.00
N PHE A 109 7.12 -8.55 18.70
CA PHE A 109 6.01 -8.61 17.76
C PHE A 109 5.53 -10.04 17.58
N LYS A 110 4.22 -10.23 17.75
CA LYS A 110 3.56 -11.53 17.60
C LYS A 110 2.35 -11.39 16.69
N PHE A 111 2.27 -12.26 15.70
CA PHE A 111 1.16 -12.28 14.75
C PHE A 111 0.55 -13.67 14.69
N ARG A 112 -0.77 -13.75 14.76
CA ARG A 112 -1.50 -15.01 14.62
C ARG A 112 -1.90 -15.24 13.17
N VAL A 113 -1.56 -16.41 12.64
CA VAL A 113 -1.94 -16.84 11.28
C VAL A 113 -3.22 -17.66 11.38
N THR A 114 -4.23 -17.29 10.61
CA THR A 114 -5.54 -17.97 10.63
C THR A 114 -5.57 -19.25 9.81
N THR A 115 -4.76 -19.33 8.76
CA THR A 115 -4.75 -20.47 7.84
C THR A 115 -3.53 -21.36 8.03
N PRO A 116 -3.70 -22.69 8.05
CA PRO A 116 -2.56 -23.60 8.08
C PRO A 116 -1.73 -23.47 6.79
N PRO A 117 -0.41 -23.71 6.85
CA PRO A 117 0.43 -23.72 5.66
C PRO A 117 -0.05 -24.81 4.69
N LYS A 118 -0.14 -24.44 3.40
CA LYS A 118 -0.51 -25.39 2.35
C LYS A 118 0.60 -26.42 2.16
N ARG A 119 0.24 -27.68 1.87
CA ARG A 119 1.22 -28.74 1.57
C ARG A 119 2.16 -28.30 0.43
N HIS A 120 3.46 -28.54 0.59
CA HIS A 120 4.55 -28.23 -0.36
C HIS A 120 4.81 -26.74 -0.61
N ARG A 121 4.34 -25.88 0.29
CA ARG A 121 4.62 -24.45 0.25
C ARG A 121 5.10 -23.99 1.62
N THR A 122 6.25 -23.35 1.64
CA THR A 122 6.76 -22.71 2.83
C THR A 122 6.53 -21.22 2.72
N GLU A 123 5.77 -20.67 3.66
CA GLU A 123 5.53 -19.23 3.76
C GLU A 123 6.51 -18.61 4.76
N PHE A 124 7.05 -17.45 4.38
CA PHE A 124 7.99 -16.67 5.14
C PHE A 124 7.46 -15.26 5.31
N TYR A 125 7.81 -14.62 6.42
CA TYR A 125 7.30 -13.30 6.80
C TYR A 125 8.44 -12.34 7.12
N VAL A 126 8.22 -11.07 6.84
CA VAL A 126 9.09 -9.96 7.19
C VAL A 126 8.25 -8.81 7.70
N LEU A 127 8.69 -8.18 8.79
CA LEU A 127 8.10 -6.96 9.33
C LEU A 127 8.93 -5.76 8.89
N LEU A 128 8.27 -4.75 8.32
CA LEU A 128 8.85 -3.44 8.03
C LEU A 128 8.23 -2.39 8.94
N LEU A 129 9.08 -1.49 9.41
CA LEU A 129 8.68 -0.34 10.20
C LEU A 129 9.24 0.93 9.56
N THR A 130 8.40 1.95 9.41
CA THR A 130 8.81 3.24 8.83
C THR A 130 8.38 4.40 9.71
N SER A 131 9.29 5.34 9.96
CA SER A 131 9.02 6.61 10.65
C SER A 131 9.76 7.73 9.91
N GLY A 132 9.03 8.69 9.36
CA GLY A 132 9.63 9.70 8.48
C GLY A 132 10.36 9.03 7.31
N THR A 133 11.67 9.28 7.17
CA THR A 133 12.54 8.68 6.14
C THR A 133 13.24 7.39 6.58
N GLU A 134 13.13 7.01 7.85
CA GLU A 134 13.80 5.84 8.39
C GLU A 134 13.00 4.56 8.10
N VAL A 135 13.65 3.56 7.50
CA VAL A 135 13.05 2.25 7.21
C VAL A 135 13.85 1.14 7.89
N LYS A 136 13.20 0.44 8.83
CA LYS A 136 13.73 -0.75 9.50
C LYS A 136 13.02 -2.01 9.02
N CYS A 137 13.72 -3.13 9.06
CA CYS A 137 13.25 -4.39 8.50
C CYS A 137 13.78 -5.55 9.36
N SER A 138 12.89 -6.48 9.73
CA SER A 138 13.22 -7.64 10.55
C SER A 138 14.04 -8.69 9.80
N LYS A 139 14.50 -9.72 10.52
CA LYS A 139 14.86 -10.99 9.89
C LYS A 139 13.63 -11.68 9.32
N VAL A 140 13.88 -12.62 8.42
CA VAL A 140 12.83 -13.45 7.85
C VAL A 140 12.39 -14.46 8.92
N ALA A 141 11.10 -14.48 9.22
CA ALA A 141 10.49 -15.41 10.16
C ALA A 141 9.59 -16.42 9.44
N ARG A 142 9.23 -17.49 10.15
CA ARG A 142 8.22 -18.48 9.73
C ARG A 142 7.17 -18.57 10.81
N ALA A 143 5.96 -18.96 10.42
CA ALA A 143 4.93 -19.29 11.40
C ALA A 143 5.25 -20.65 12.04
N ILE A 144 5.27 -20.68 13.37
CA ILE A 144 5.38 -21.89 14.20
C ILE A 144 4.11 -21.94 15.05
N ASN A 145 3.37 -23.06 15.03
CA ASN A 145 2.12 -23.20 15.77
C ASN A 145 1.11 -22.05 15.51
N TYR A 146 0.96 -21.62 14.26
CA TYR A 146 0.10 -20.51 13.84
C TYR A 146 0.51 -19.14 14.41
N GLU A 147 1.74 -19.00 14.91
CA GLU A 147 2.26 -17.75 15.43
C GLU A 147 3.56 -17.36 14.71
N ILE A 148 3.67 -16.10 14.34
CA ILE A 148 4.89 -15.50 13.80
C ILE A 148 5.45 -14.61 14.91
N VAL A 149 6.71 -14.81 15.25
CA VAL A 149 7.39 -14.05 16.30
C VAL A 149 8.59 -13.32 15.70
N PHE A 150 8.72 -12.04 16.02
CA PHE A 150 9.92 -11.24 15.76
C PHE A 150 10.45 -10.71 17.08
N ASP A 151 11.62 -11.22 17.48
CA ASP A 151 12.29 -10.89 18.74
C ASP A 151 13.18 -9.64 18.62
N GLU A 152 13.26 -9.03 17.45
CA GLU A 152 14.06 -7.82 17.24
C GLU A 152 13.42 -6.57 17.87
N GLU A 153 14.29 -5.68 18.35
CA GLU A 153 13.92 -4.36 18.84
C GLU A 153 14.13 -3.29 17.77
N PHE A 154 13.15 -2.40 17.62
CA PHE A 154 13.19 -1.30 16.67
C PHE A 154 13.05 0.02 17.41
N SER A 155 14.13 0.79 17.45
CA SER A 155 14.15 2.14 18.03
C SER A 155 13.90 3.21 16.98
N PHE A 156 13.14 4.25 17.28
CA PHE A 156 12.99 5.43 16.42
C PHE A 156 13.13 6.69 17.26
N LEU A 157 13.86 7.68 16.74
CA LEU A 157 13.78 9.03 17.25
C LEU A 157 12.45 9.64 16.82
N VAL A 158 11.72 10.25 17.74
CA VAL A 158 10.36 10.74 17.50
C VAL A 158 10.21 12.21 17.84
N HIS A 159 9.31 12.86 17.11
CA HIS A 159 8.93 14.26 17.26
C HIS A 159 7.46 14.37 17.71
N ASP A 160 6.98 15.59 18.01
CA ASP A 160 5.56 15.85 18.25
C ASP A 160 4.78 15.42 17.00
N ASN A 161 3.84 14.48 17.15
CA ASN A 161 3.05 13.85 16.08
C ASN A 161 3.77 12.78 15.25
N PHE A 162 4.72 12.06 15.84
CA PHE A 162 5.32 10.90 15.18
C PHE A 162 4.27 9.88 14.70
N ARG A 163 4.64 9.18 13.62
CA ARG A 163 3.81 8.20 12.96
C ARG A 163 4.69 7.05 12.49
N ILE A 164 4.63 5.93 13.22
CA ILE A 164 5.39 4.72 12.88
C ILE A 164 4.43 3.77 12.17
N LYS A 165 4.65 3.54 10.87
CA LYS A 165 3.88 2.57 10.10
C LYS A 165 4.51 1.19 10.20
N LEU A 166 3.71 0.16 10.47
CA LEU A 166 4.11 -1.24 10.55
C LEU A 166 3.47 -1.99 9.40
N GLN A 167 4.28 -2.78 8.68
CA GLN A 167 3.84 -3.53 7.51
C GLN A 167 4.34 -4.97 7.59
N LEU A 168 3.41 -5.92 7.68
CA LEU A 168 3.72 -7.34 7.64
C LEU A 168 3.63 -7.83 6.20
N HIS A 169 4.71 -8.39 5.69
CA HIS A 169 4.76 -8.95 4.34
C HIS A 169 5.01 -10.46 4.38
N SER A 170 4.45 -11.20 3.42
CA SER A 170 4.73 -12.63 3.24
C SER A 170 5.20 -12.98 1.84
N ILE A 171 5.99 -14.04 1.75
CA ILE A 171 6.44 -14.65 0.51
C ILE A 171 6.28 -16.16 0.60
N VAL A 172 5.78 -16.77 -0.47
CA VAL A 172 5.55 -18.21 -0.54
C VAL A 172 6.58 -18.85 -1.46
N MET A 173 7.36 -19.79 -0.94
CA MET A 173 8.31 -20.60 -1.68
C MET A 173 7.77 -22.02 -1.88
N LYS A 174 8.01 -22.60 -3.06
CA LYS A 174 7.65 -24.00 -3.34
C LYS A 174 8.79 -24.93 -2.89
N ASP A 175 8.44 -26.08 -2.32
CA ASP A 175 9.42 -27.12 -1.99
C ASP A 175 9.86 -27.83 -3.28
N SER A 176 11.17 -27.90 -3.52
CA SER A 176 11.73 -28.43 -4.77
C SER A 176 11.67 -29.96 -4.90
N SER A 177 11.42 -30.68 -3.81
CA SER A 177 11.63 -32.14 -3.72
C SER A 177 10.64 -33.01 -4.49
N LEU A 178 9.45 -32.52 -4.85
CA LEU A 178 8.43 -33.35 -5.54
C LEU A 178 8.21 -33.00 -7.01
N PHE A 179 8.66 -31.83 -7.48
CA PHE A 179 8.42 -31.38 -8.85
C PHE A 179 9.62 -31.59 -9.79
N SER A 180 10.79 -31.97 -9.27
CA SER A 180 12.01 -32.21 -10.06
C SER A 180 11.82 -33.26 -11.17
N SER A 181 11.12 -34.36 -10.88
CA SER A 181 11.01 -35.49 -11.81
C SER A 181 9.97 -35.29 -12.93
N ILE A 182 8.99 -34.41 -12.74
CA ILE A 182 7.92 -34.16 -13.73
C ILE A 182 8.18 -32.85 -14.50
N ALA A 183 8.76 -31.83 -13.86
CA ALA A 183 9.06 -30.56 -14.52
C ALA A 183 10.15 -30.68 -15.60
N THR A 184 11.07 -31.64 -15.45
CA THR A 184 12.09 -31.99 -16.45
C THR A 184 11.48 -32.57 -17.73
N LEU A 185 10.38 -33.33 -17.64
CA LEU A 185 9.69 -33.91 -18.79
C LEU A 185 8.89 -32.88 -19.60
N PHE A 186 8.34 -31.85 -18.96
CA PHE A 186 7.45 -30.90 -19.64
C PHE A 186 8.09 -29.56 -20.04
N LYS A 187 9.40 -29.35 -19.83
CA LYS A 187 10.07 -28.06 -20.08
C LYS A 187 9.24 -26.87 -19.60
N ILE A 188 8.48 -27.04 -18.50
CA ILE A 188 7.63 -25.98 -17.97
C ILE A 188 8.61 -24.97 -17.40
N LYS A 189 8.85 -23.90 -18.16
CA LYS A 189 9.54 -22.72 -17.67
C LYS A 189 8.69 -22.17 -16.53
N ASP A 190 8.95 -22.63 -15.31
CA ASP A 190 8.41 -22.07 -14.06
C ASP A 190 9.07 -20.70 -13.77
N CYS A 191 9.32 -19.93 -14.84
CA CYS A 191 9.64 -18.53 -14.80
C CYS A 191 8.33 -17.80 -14.59
N GLN A 192 7.92 -17.64 -13.33
CA GLN A 192 7.01 -16.53 -13.01
C GLN A 192 7.62 -15.28 -13.66
N ARG A 193 6.99 -14.78 -14.72
CA ARG A 193 7.41 -13.55 -15.40
C ARG A 193 7.21 -12.43 -14.40
N ARG A 194 8.24 -12.15 -13.62
CA ARG A 194 8.18 -11.09 -12.63
C ARG A 194 8.24 -9.76 -13.36
N ALA A 195 7.39 -8.85 -12.91
CA ALA A 195 7.43 -7.49 -13.39
C ALA A 195 8.78 -6.85 -13.02
N PHE A 196 9.26 -6.01 -13.92
CA PHE A 196 10.39 -5.13 -13.68
C PHE A 196 9.86 -3.71 -13.56
N SER A 197 10.45 -2.93 -12.67
CA SER A 197 10.25 -1.50 -12.56
C SER A 197 11.47 -0.79 -13.16
N LYS A 198 11.25 0.35 -13.80
CA LYS A 198 12.34 1.24 -14.19
C LYS A 198 12.80 2.02 -12.96
N LEU A 199 14.11 2.16 -12.82
CA LEU A 199 14.75 2.91 -11.76
C LEU A 199 15.74 3.89 -12.37
N GLN A 200 15.58 5.17 -12.06
CA GLN A 200 16.49 6.24 -12.47
C GLN A 200 17.14 6.84 -11.23
N TYR A 201 18.47 6.92 -11.22
CA TYR A 201 19.25 7.45 -10.10
C TYR A 201 20.61 7.96 -10.57
N LYS A 202 21.27 8.79 -9.76
CA LYS A 202 22.66 9.18 -9.99
C LYS A 202 23.57 8.16 -9.32
N ASN A 203 24.45 7.50 -10.05
CA ASN A 203 25.39 6.57 -9.47
C ASN A 203 26.36 7.32 -8.56
N PHE A 204 26.41 6.95 -7.28
CA PHE A 204 27.28 7.60 -6.29
C PHE A 204 28.77 7.48 -6.64
N ASN A 205 29.18 6.38 -7.27
CA ASN A 205 30.58 6.12 -7.59
C ASN A 205 31.04 6.80 -8.88
N THR A 206 30.18 6.83 -9.91
CA THR A 206 30.55 7.40 -11.22
C THR A 206 30.04 8.83 -11.43
N CYS A 207 29.11 9.28 -10.59
CA CYS A 207 28.36 10.54 -10.75
C CYS A 207 27.50 10.63 -12.01
N ASP A 208 27.32 9.54 -12.76
CA ASP A 208 26.47 9.51 -13.96
C ASP A 208 25.02 9.22 -13.61
N PHE A 209 24.10 9.69 -14.47
CA PHE A 209 22.70 9.28 -14.42
C PHE A 209 22.54 7.91 -15.07
N GLU A 210 21.96 6.97 -14.34
CA GLU A 210 21.68 5.61 -14.82
C GLU A 210 20.18 5.33 -14.82
N GLU A 211 19.70 4.69 -15.90
CA GLU A 211 18.40 4.03 -15.93
C GLU A 211 18.62 2.51 -15.93
N THR A 212 18.02 1.82 -14.96
CA THR A 212 18.13 0.36 -14.85
C THR A 212 16.77 -0.27 -14.61
N LYS A 213 16.59 -1.50 -15.09
CA LYS A 213 15.40 -2.31 -14.81
C LYS A 213 15.67 -3.15 -13.58
N VAL A 214 14.81 -3.02 -12.57
CA VAL A 214 14.91 -3.75 -11.31
C VAL A 214 13.68 -4.62 -11.15
N MET A 215 13.87 -5.87 -10.71
CA MET A 215 12.77 -6.77 -10.38
C MET A 215 11.87 -6.18 -9.29
N LYS A 216 10.57 -6.45 -9.35
CA LYS A 216 9.68 -6.27 -8.20
C LYS A 216 9.88 -7.41 -7.20
N THR A 217 9.76 -7.10 -5.91
CA THR A 217 9.79 -8.13 -4.85
C THR A 217 8.61 -9.08 -4.99
N ALA A 218 8.80 -10.34 -4.61
CA ALA A 218 7.72 -11.31 -4.51
C ALA A 218 7.04 -11.32 -3.13
N PHE A 219 7.54 -10.54 -2.17
CA PHE A 219 6.82 -10.29 -0.93
C PHE A 219 5.52 -9.53 -1.22
N LYS A 220 4.43 -9.98 -0.63
CA LYS A 220 3.11 -9.35 -0.67
C LYS A 220 2.79 -8.75 0.68
N LEU A 221 2.18 -7.58 0.70
CA LEU A 221 1.67 -6.98 1.94
C LEU A 221 0.50 -7.83 2.46
N CYS A 222 0.57 -8.26 3.71
CA CYS A 222 -0.47 -9.06 4.36
C CYS A 222 -1.33 -8.21 5.28
N GLY A 223 -0.76 -7.17 5.88
CA GLY A 223 -1.47 -6.25 6.74
C GLY A 223 -0.56 -5.13 7.18
N GLU A 224 -1.18 -4.01 7.51
CA GLU A 224 -0.48 -2.85 8.04
C GLU A 224 -1.23 -2.24 9.22
N THR A 225 -0.53 -1.48 10.02
CA THR A 225 -1.09 -0.67 11.09
C THR A 225 -0.15 0.49 11.35
N GLU A 226 -0.58 1.39 12.20
CA GLU A 226 0.19 2.57 12.53
C GLU A 226 0.18 2.81 14.03
N VAL A 227 1.36 3.14 14.54
CA VAL A 227 1.59 3.53 15.92
C VAL A 227 1.79 5.04 15.95
N VAL A 228 0.91 5.70 16.68
CA VAL A 228 0.86 7.15 16.89
C VAL A 228 0.79 7.42 18.40
N SER A 229 0.99 8.67 18.80
CA SER A 229 0.95 9.07 20.22
C SER A 229 -0.31 8.59 20.95
N SER A 230 -1.48 8.71 20.32
CA SER A 230 -2.77 8.35 20.93
C SER A 230 -2.96 6.84 21.18
N ASN A 231 -2.22 5.98 20.48
CA ASN A 231 -2.38 4.52 20.57
C ASN A 231 -1.12 3.78 21.05
N LEU A 232 -0.09 4.52 21.46
CA LEU A 232 1.21 3.98 21.89
C LEU A 232 1.08 3.06 23.12
N HIS A 233 0.06 3.29 23.95
CA HIS A 233 -0.22 2.48 25.14
C HIS A 233 -0.85 1.12 24.82
N ASN A 234 -1.29 0.91 23.57
CA ASN A 234 -1.88 -0.36 23.17
C ASN A 234 -0.81 -1.46 23.14
N ARG A 235 -1.21 -2.68 23.50
CA ARG A 235 -0.38 -3.89 23.38
C ARG A 235 -0.79 -4.80 22.23
N ALA A 236 -1.92 -4.49 21.60
CA ALA A 236 -2.48 -5.23 20.50
C ALA A 236 -3.03 -4.25 19.46
N TRP A 237 -2.69 -4.50 18.20
CA TRP A 237 -3.19 -3.74 17.07
C TRP A 237 -3.86 -4.68 16.09
N LYS A 238 -5.02 -4.28 15.59
CA LYS A 238 -5.66 -4.96 14.48
C LYS A 238 -4.98 -4.47 13.21
N LEU A 239 -4.33 -5.37 12.48
CA LEU A 239 -3.82 -5.04 11.17
C LEU A 239 -5.00 -4.76 10.23
N SER A 240 -4.99 -3.60 9.58
CA SER A 240 -5.81 -3.41 8.40
C SER A 240 -5.23 -4.33 7.32
N LEU A 241 -6.01 -5.30 6.87
CA LEU A 241 -5.67 -5.94 5.61
C LEU A 241 -5.82 -4.87 4.54
N MET A 242 -4.71 -4.50 3.91
CA MET A 242 -4.74 -3.91 2.57
C MET A 242 -5.12 -5.01 1.57
N GLY A 243 -6.34 -5.49 1.74
CA GLY A 243 -7.15 -6.12 0.71
C GLY A 243 -8.31 -5.16 0.47
N GLY A 244 -8.03 -3.91 0.10
CA GLY A 244 -8.91 -3.29 -0.87
C GLY A 244 -8.99 -4.30 -2.01
N CYS A 245 -10.19 -4.82 -2.28
CA CYS A 245 -10.40 -5.69 -3.43
C CYS A 245 -10.20 -4.84 -4.69
N SER A 246 -8.94 -4.64 -5.05
CA SER A 246 -8.52 -4.28 -6.39
C SER A 246 -8.37 -5.62 -7.12
N LEU A 247 -9.46 -6.02 -7.78
CA LEU A 247 -9.53 -7.20 -8.63
C LEU A 247 -10.49 -6.89 -9.79
N ASN A 248 -9.90 -6.97 -10.98
CA ASN A 248 -10.44 -6.94 -12.33
C ASN A 248 -11.81 -6.26 -12.53
N ASP A 249 -11.79 -5.12 -13.25
CA ASP A 249 -12.45 -5.03 -14.54
C ASP A 249 -13.91 -5.56 -14.50
N THR A 250 -14.79 -4.86 -13.77
CA THR A 250 -16.18 -5.28 -13.50
C THR A 250 -17.14 -4.49 -14.42
N ASP A 251 -18.24 -5.07 -14.90
CA ASP A 251 -19.21 -4.29 -15.68
C ASP A 251 -20.20 -3.58 -14.75
N VAL A 252 -20.43 -2.28 -14.94
CA VAL A 252 -21.52 -1.53 -14.29
C VAL A 252 -22.63 -1.21 -15.26
N GLY A 253 -23.83 -1.58 -14.83
CA GLY A 253 -25.11 -1.21 -15.40
C GLY A 253 -25.71 -0.04 -14.63
N TYR A 254 -26.05 1.04 -15.33
CA TYR A 254 -27.00 2.03 -14.80
C TYR A 254 -28.34 1.86 -15.50
N GLN A 255 -29.44 1.90 -14.75
CA GLN A 255 -30.79 1.82 -15.30
C GLN A 255 -31.22 3.21 -15.75
N PHE A 256 -31.42 3.39 -17.05
CA PHE A 256 -31.96 4.61 -17.63
C PHE A 256 -33.17 4.26 -18.50
N ARG A 257 -34.35 4.72 -18.09
CA ARG A 257 -35.63 4.48 -18.79
C ARG A 257 -35.89 3.00 -19.09
N ASP A 258 -35.79 2.16 -18.06
CA ASP A 258 -36.02 0.70 -18.10
C ASP A 258 -35.04 -0.11 -18.96
N VAL A 259 -33.94 0.51 -19.41
CA VAL A 259 -32.83 -0.17 -20.08
C VAL A 259 -31.57 -0.06 -19.23
N VAL A 260 -30.93 -1.19 -18.95
CA VAL A 260 -29.66 -1.25 -18.22
C VAL A 260 -28.50 -1.26 -19.22
N VAL A 261 -27.70 -0.19 -19.22
CA VAL A 261 -26.51 -0.08 -20.10
C VAL A 261 -25.27 -0.48 -19.33
N TRP A 262 -24.61 -1.55 -19.78
CA TRP A 262 -23.43 -2.12 -19.14
C TRP A 262 -22.12 -1.55 -19.71
N ASN A 263 -21.25 -1.04 -18.85
CA ASN A 263 -19.91 -0.58 -19.19
C ASN A 263 -18.88 -1.24 -18.28
N ARG A 264 -17.82 -1.81 -18.85
CA ARG A 264 -16.68 -2.32 -18.09
C ARG A 264 -15.90 -1.16 -17.48
N ARG A 265 -15.67 -1.21 -16.18
CA ARG A 265 -15.06 -0.13 -15.39
C ARG A 265 -14.16 -0.71 -14.30
N TRP A 266 -13.28 0.15 -13.81
CA TRP A 266 -12.41 -0.15 -12.68
C TRP A 266 -13.01 0.43 -11.39
N PHE A 267 -13.11 -0.39 -10.35
CA PHE A 267 -13.73 -0.02 -9.07
C PHE A 267 -12.71 -0.09 -7.95
N VAL A 268 -12.71 0.95 -7.13
CA VAL A 268 -11.89 0.98 -5.92
C VAL A 268 -12.78 1.33 -4.75
N LEU A 269 -12.86 0.41 -3.79
CA LEU A 269 -13.59 0.61 -2.55
C LEU A 269 -12.65 1.16 -1.48
N ASP A 270 -12.82 2.43 -1.15
CA ASP A 270 -11.98 3.19 -0.22
C ASP A 270 -12.84 3.68 0.96
N GLY A 271 -12.80 2.92 2.06
CA GLY A 271 -13.68 3.15 3.21
C GLY A 271 -15.15 2.95 2.82
N CYS A 272 -15.96 4.01 2.90
CA CYS A 272 -17.36 4.00 2.46
C CYS A 272 -17.56 4.57 1.05
N LEU A 273 -16.49 4.96 0.35
CA LEU A 273 -16.56 5.54 -0.98
C LEU A 273 -16.16 4.50 -2.03
N LEU A 274 -17.07 4.19 -2.94
CA LEU A 274 -16.81 3.38 -4.12
C LEU A 274 -16.48 4.32 -5.29
N LYS A 275 -15.20 4.38 -5.66
CA LYS A 275 -14.70 5.22 -6.75
C LYS A 275 -14.68 4.42 -8.05
N VAL A 276 -15.09 5.06 -9.15
CA VAL A 276 -15.22 4.42 -10.47
C VAL A 276 -14.29 5.09 -11.48
N TYR A 277 -13.54 4.28 -12.23
CA TYR A 277 -12.57 4.73 -13.23
C TYR A 277 -12.78 4.01 -14.58
N ASN A 278 -12.16 4.54 -15.66
CA ASN A 278 -12.18 3.87 -16.96
C ASN A 278 -11.30 2.63 -16.98
N SER A 279 -10.10 2.70 -16.39
CA SER A 279 -9.10 1.63 -16.40
C SER A 279 -8.29 1.59 -15.10
N PRO A 280 -7.57 0.48 -14.79
CA PRO A 280 -6.74 0.39 -13.59
C PRO A 280 -5.60 1.43 -13.52
N SER A 281 -5.06 1.85 -14.66
CA SER A 281 -4.00 2.87 -14.69
C SER A 281 -4.48 4.26 -14.29
N ASP A 282 -5.79 4.50 -14.35
CA ASP A 282 -6.40 5.77 -14.00
C ASP A 282 -6.55 5.93 -12.48
N GLU A 283 -6.37 4.87 -11.70
CA GLU A 283 -6.43 4.93 -10.23
C GLU A 283 -5.37 5.89 -9.66
N ASP A 284 -4.15 5.84 -10.20
CA ASP A 284 -3.02 6.63 -9.71
C ASP A 284 -2.95 8.05 -10.32
N PHE A 285 -3.45 8.23 -11.55
CA PHE A 285 -3.19 9.44 -12.36
C PHE A 285 -4.40 9.98 -13.13
N GLY A 286 -5.50 9.24 -13.17
CA GLY A 286 -6.70 9.61 -13.93
C GLY A 286 -7.76 10.30 -13.07
N GLU A 287 -8.74 10.89 -13.75
CA GLU A 287 -9.90 11.48 -13.10
C GLU A 287 -10.92 10.39 -12.71
N VAL A 288 -11.46 10.50 -11.50
CA VAL A 288 -12.54 9.63 -11.04
C VAL A 288 -13.80 9.96 -11.85
N LEU A 289 -14.40 8.97 -12.49
CA LEU A 289 -15.62 9.19 -13.29
C LEU A 289 -16.79 9.62 -12.42
N PHE A 290 -17.00 8.91 -11.32
CA PHE A 290 -17.96 9.26 -10.27
C PHE A 290 -17.66 8.48 -8.99
N VAL A 291 -18.23 8.94 -7.90
CA VAL A 291 -18.08 8.35 -6.56
C VAL A 291 -19.46 8.00 -6.03
N ILE A 292 -19.58 6.76 -5.55
CA ILE A 292 -20.77 6.25 -4.88
C ILE A 292 -20.46 6.21 -3.38
N ASN A 293 -21.21 6.95 -2.57
CA ASN A 293 -21.06 6.92 -1.12
C ASN A 293 -22.02 5.89 -0.50
N LEU A 294 -21.46 4.85 0.10
CA LEU A 294 -22.22 3.77 0.73
C LEU A 294 -22.96 4.21 1.99
N ALA A 295 -22.60 5.34 2.59
CA ALA A 295 -23.35 5.93 3.69
C ALA A 295 -24.76 6.35 3.28
N ASP A 296 -24.98 6.62 1.99
CA ASP A 296 -26.27 7.04 1.42
C ASP A 296 -27.09 5.84 0.92
N CYS A 297 -26.62 4.61 1.19
CA CYS A 297 -27.32 3.39 0.81
C CYS A 297 -28.61 3.24 1.64
N SER A 298 -29.75 3.10 0.95
CA SER A 298 -31.06 2.95 1.57
C SER A 298 -31.34 1.53 2.05
N LEU A 299 -30.57 0.55 1.57
CA LEU A 299 -30.81 -0.85 1.83
C LEU A 299 -30.11 -1.37 3.08
N GLY A 300 -30.81 -2.31 3.73
CA GLY A 300 -30.32 -3.12 4.84
C GLY A 300 -29.09 -3.97 4.48
N GLU A 301 -28.90 -4.29 3.22
CA GLU A 301 -27.89 -5.23 2.76
C GLU A 301 -27.79 -5.13 1.24
N VAL A 302 -26.58 -5.23 0.69
CA VAL A 302 -26.35 -5.45 -0.73
C VAL A 302 -26.52 -6.94 -1.01
N LYS A 303 -27.33 -7.27 -2.01
CA LYS A 303 -27.67 -8.65 -2.38
C LYS A 303 -27.39 -8.92 -3.85
N GLU A 304 -27.30 -10.21 -4.20
CA GLU A 304 -27.36 -10.62 -5.61
C GLU A 304 -28.68 -10.16 -6.21
N ALA A 305 -28.61 -9.51 -7.38
CA ALA A 305 -29.77 -8.99 -8.08
C ALA A 305 -30.67 -10.15 -8.52
N SER A 306 -31.98 -10.00 -8.34
CA SER A 306 -32.93 -11.02 -8.76
C SER A 306 -32.95 -11.14 -10.29
N ARG A 307 -33.32 -12.31 -10.81
CA ARG A 307 -33.43 -12.53 -12.27
C ARG A 307 -34.52 -11.70 -12.93
N THR A 308 -35.49 -11.25 -12.14
CA THR A 308 -36.57 -10.36 -12.56
C THR A 308 -36.09 -8.92 -12.72
N GLU A 309 -35.07 -8.49 -11.96
CA GLU A 309 -34.48 -7.15 -12.05
C GLU A 309 -33.31 -7.11 -13.03
N CYS A 310 -32.47 -8.13 -13.03
CA CYS A 310 -31.29 -8.24 -13.88
C CYS A 310 -31.15 -9.64 -14.46
N THR A 311 -31.20 -9.73 -15.79
CA THR A 311 -31.05 -11.01 -16.50
C THR A 311 -29.62 -11.56 -16.47
N ARG A 312 -28.61 -10.71 -16.22
CA ARG A 312 -27.20 -11.14 -16.15
C ARG A 312 -26.92 -11.93 -14.87
N ARG A 313 -26.11 -12.99 -14.99
CA ARG A 313 -25.69 -13.81 -13.84
C ARG A 313 -24.64 -13.03 -13.05
N ARG A 314 -24.51 -13.33 -11.75
CA ARG A 314 -23.46 -12.77 -10.89
C ARG A 314 -23.52 -11.25 -10.81
N SER A 315 -24.74 -10.73 -10.79
CA SER A 315 -24.99 -9.30 -10.67
C SER A 315 -25.43 -8.99 -9.25
N MET A 316 -24.98 -7.88 -8.68
CA MET A 316 -25.47 -7.34 -7.41
C MET A 316 -26.08 -5.97 -7.66
N VAL A 317 -27.02 -5.58 -6.80
CA VAL A 317 -27.71 -4.30 -6.86
C VAL A 317 -27.44 -3.48 -5.60
N LEU A 318 -27.11 -2.21 -5.80
CA LEU A 318 -26.90 -1.22 -4.74
C LEU A 318 -27.87 -0.06 -4.99
N THR A 319 -28.73 0.23 -4.02
CA THR A 319 -29.67 1.35 -4.10
C THR A 319 -29.23 2.47 -3.17
N ILE A 320 -29.11 3.68 -3.70
CA ILE A 320 -28.66 4.88 -3.01
C ILE A 320 -29.75 5.94 -3.07
N ASN A 321 -29.91 6.70 -2.00
CA ASN A 321 -30.79 7.86 -2.00
C ASN A 321 -30.01 9.09 -2.45
N GLU A 322 -30.21 9.51 -3.70
CA GLU A 322 -29.66 10.75 -4.25
C GLU A 322 -30.80 11.77 -4.42
N GLU A 323 -30.69 12.95 -3.76
CA GLU A 323 -31.61 14.08 -3.95
C GLU A 323 -33.11 13.69 -3.96
N ASP A 324 -33.56 12.97 -2.91
CA ASP A 324 -34.93 12.45 -2.74
C ASP A 324 -35.37 11.36 -3.74
N ARG A 325 -34.43 10.77 -4.49
CA ARG A 325 -34.71 9.65 -5.40
C ARG A 325 -33.83 8.45 -5.08
N ALA A 326 -34.44 7.27 -5.09
CA ALA A 326 -33.71 6.01 -5.01
C ALA A 326 -33.12 5.68 -6.39
N VAL A 327 -31.80 5.70 -6.50
CA VAL A 327 -31.05 5.31 -7.71
C VAL A 327 -30.46 3.92 -7.47
N SER A 328 -30.70 2.99 -8.40
CA SER A 328 -30.15 1.62 -8.32
C SER A 328 -29.01 1.42 -9.31
N TYR A 329 -27.86 1.00 -8.79
CA TYR A 329 -26.66 0.64 -9.54
C TYR A 329 -26.55 -0.88 -9.60
N TYR A 330 -26.30 -1.40 -10.79
CA TYR A 330 -26.08 -2.83 -11.00
C TYR A 330 -24.60 -3.07 -11.31
N PHE A 331 -24.01 -4.06 -10.65
CA PHE A 331 -22.61 -4.45 -10.83
C PHE A 331 -22.56 -5.92 -11.23
N MET A 332 -21.76 -6.30 -12.21
CA MET A 332 -21.59 -7.68 -12.64
C MET A 332 -20.14 -8.11 -12.47
N ALA A 333 -19.92 -9.10 -11.60
CA ALA A 333 -18.61 -9.69 -11.37
C ALA A 333 -18.21 -10.65 -12.50
N ASP A 334 -16.90 -10.69 -12.78
CA ASP A 334 -16.32 -11.60 -13.78
C ASP A 334 -16.59 -13.07 -13.40
N ASP A 335 -16.46 -13.42 -12.11
CA ASP A 335 -16.76 -14.74 -11.59
C ASP A 335 -17.55 -14.73 -10.26
N SER A 336 -18.00 -15.91 -9.82
CA SER A 336 -18.85 -16.06 -8.63
C SER A 336 -18.09 -15.81 -7.32
N GLN A 337 -16.78 -16.02 -7.32
CA GLN A 337 -15.94 -15.76 -6.15
C GLN A 337 -15.77 -14.25 -5.97
N ASP A 338 -15.58 -13.51 -7.07
CA ASP A 338 -15.54 -12.05 -7.07
C ASP A 338 -16.86 -11.46 -6.57
N LEU A 339 -18.00 -11.96 -7.06
CA LEU A 339 -19.32 -11.54 -6.56
C LEU A 339 -19.45 -11.73 -5.05
N THR A 340 -19.09 -12.91 -4.55
CA THR A 340 -19.17 -13.24 -3.12
C THR A 340 -18.29 -12.31 -2.29
N THR A 341 -17.10 -12.01 -2.81
CA THR A 341 -16.14 -11.12 -2.16
C THR A 341 -16.68 -9.69 -2.09
N TRP A 342 -17.22 -9.17 -3.20
CA TRP A 342 -17.83 -7.84 -3.24
C TRP A 342 -19.03 -7.72 -2.31
N LEU A 343 -19.96 -8.69 -2.32
CA LEU A 343 -21.11 -8.70 -1.42
C LEU A 343 -20.66 -8.68 0.06
N SER A 344 -19.68 -9.52 0.42
CA SER A 344 -19.15 -9.56 1.78
C SER A 344 -18.52 -8.23 2.20
N ASN A 345 -17.79 -7.56 1.30
CA ASN A 345 -17.14 -6.29 1.61
C ASN A 345 -18.14 -5.15 1.76
N PHE A 346 -19.10 -5.04 0.84
CA PHE A 346 -20.15 -4.03 0.93
C PHE A 346 -20.95 -4.18 2.23
N ASN A 347 -21.40 -5.40 2.54
CA ASN A 347 -22.19 -5.64 3.74
C ASN A 347 -21.40 -5.38 5.02
N LEU A 348 -20.12 -5.74 5.07
CA LEU A 348 -19.25 -5.39 6.20
C LEU A 348 -19.18 -3.86 6.41
N ILE A 349 -19.05 -3.09 5.33
CA ILE A 349 -19.00 -1.62 5.43
C ILE A 349 -20.34 -1.06 5.89
N LEU A 350 -21.46 -1.54 5.36
CA LEU A 350 -22.79 -1.11 5.79
C LEU A 350 -23.03 -1.42 7.27
N ASP A 351 -22.60 -2.59 7.76
CA ASP A 351 -22.68 -2.95 9.18
C ASP A 351 -21.84 -2.01 10.06
N LEU A 352 -20.61 -1.67 9.61
CA LEU A 352 -19.75 -0.72 10.31
C LEU A 352 -20.35 0.69 10.35
N LEU A 353 -20.97 1.15 9.26
CA LEU A 353 -21.64 2.45 9.19
C LEU A 353 -22.85 2.51 10.14
N ARG A 354 -23.64 1.44 10.22
CA ARG A 354 -24.75 1.35 11.18
C ARG A 354 -24.28 1.39 12.61
N PHE A 355 -23.26 0.59 12.93
CA PHE A 355 -22.67 0.57 14.26
C PHE A 355 -22.22 1.99 14.67
N LYS A 356 -21.56 2.72 13.76
CA LYS A 356 -21.13 4.10 14.00
C LYS A 356 -22.32 5.05 14.23
N ASN A 357 -23.42 4.91 13.49
CA ASN A 357 -24.58 5.80 13.63
C ASN A 357 -25.36 5.56 14.93
N VAL A 358 -25.42 4.32 15.43
CA VAL A 358 -26.07 4.00 16.72
C VAL A 358 -25.30 4.59 17.90
N HIS A 359 -23.98 4.68 17.83
CA HIS A 359 -23.13 5.16 18.93
C HIS A 359 -22.85 6.67 18.91
N ASN A 360 -23.29 7.39 17.88
CA ASN A 360 -23.20 8.85 17.80
C ASN A 360 -24.55 9.56 18.02
N LEU A 361 -25.60 8.80 18.39
CA LEU A 361 -26.85 9.27 18.97
C LEU A 361 -26.79 9.07 20.48
#